data_AF-A0A821H6M9-F1
#
_entry.id   AF-A0A821H6M9-F1
#
_cell.length_a   1.000
_cell.length_b   1.000
_cell.length_c   1.000
_cell.angle_alpha   90.00
_cell.angle_beta   90.00
_cell.angle_gamma   90.00
#
_symmetry.space_group_name_H-M   'P 1'
#
loop_
_entity.id
_entity.type
_entity.pdbx_description
1 polymer ?
#
loop_
_entity_poly.entity_id
_entity_poly.type
_entity_poly.pdbx_seq_one_letter_code
_entity_poly.pdbx_strand_id
1 'polypeptide(L)'
;MKLFIILCGVALLTICSVDAGAYLSTLNINARADRVAPVKNLGSTYGANKRRHVDALKKAGLYDAYLALFVAIGMQETSTFNPADYDYTKTGDSTNYSAFNLNRDMMVRLGIQPTNAFNTWSGVDSVAAAAKTMITNYGVNGFLNYLRGGYTAWQDGHSYDAAGYRNAIASIVRYIENDLSLLTDDRRVEMYTIHQR
;
A
#
# COMPACT_ATOMS: atom_id res chain seq x y z
N MET A 1 -34.78 -54.82 11.96
CA MET A 1 -34.33 -53.43 12.16
C MET A 1 -32.83 -53.42 12.34
N LYS A 2 -32.06 -52.93 11.36
CA LYS A 2 -30.62 -52.66 11.52
C LYS A 2 -30.40 -51.19 11.21
N LEU A 3 -29.88 -50.48 12.21
CA LEU A 3 -29.72 -49.03 12.27
C LEU A 3 -28.51 -48.60 11.44
N PHE A 4 -28.70 -47.61 10.57
CA PHE A 4 -27.66 -46.93 9.83
C PHE A 4 -26.89 -46.00 10.79
N ILE A 5 -25.56 -46.09 10.82
CA ILE A 5 -24.71 -45.04 11.39
C ILE A 5 -23.97 -44.39 10.22
N ILE A 6 -24.42 -43.19 9.85
CA ILE A 6 -23.76 -42.31 8.90
C ILE A 6 -22.63 -41.61 9.65
N LEU A 7 -21.39 -41.89 9.26
CA LEU A 7 -20.21 -41.18 9.74
C LEU A 7 -20.13 -39.83 8.98
N CYS A 8 -20.56 -38.75 9.61
CA CYS A 8 -20.32 -37.40 9.11
C CYS A 8 -18.84 -37.04 9.34
N GLY A 9 -18.05 -37.03 8.27
CA GLY A 9 -16.70 -36.47 8.27
C GLY A 9 -16.78 -34.95 8.39
N VAL A 10 -16.41 -34.41 9.54
CA VAL A 10 -16.16 -32.98 9.71
C VAL A 10 -14.77 -32.71 9.14
N ALA A 11 -14.71 -32.15 7.92
CA ALA A 11 -13.49 -31.57 7.40
C ALA A 11 -13.18 -30.31 8.23
N LEU A 12 -12.17 -30.42 9.10
CA LEU A 12 -11.63 -29.29 9.83
C LEU A 12 -10.93 -28.37 8.81
N LEU A 13 -11.58 -27.26 8.44
CA LEU A 13 -10.89 -26.15 7.77
C LEU A 13 -9.92 -25.56 8.80
N THR A 14 -8.64 -25.89 8.70
CA THR A 14 -7.57 -25.12 9.33
C THR A 14 -7.58 -23.74 8.68
N ILE A 15 -8.20 -22.78 9.36
CA ILE A 15 -7.97 -21.36 9.12
C ILE A 15 -6.53 -21.14 9.55
N CYS A 16 -5.59 -21.09 8.59
CA CYS A 16 -4.25 -20.61 8.86
C CYS A 16 -4.40 -19.14 9.25
N SER A 17 -4.50 -18.86 10.55
CA SER A 17 -4.28 -17.52 11.07
C SER A 17 -2.85 -17.16 10.69
N VAL A 18 -2.70 -16.21 9.76
CA VAL A 18 -1.42 -15.52 9.60
C VAL A 18 -1.10 -14.94 10.97
N ASP A 19 0.06 -15.25 11.54
CA ASP A 19 0.46 -14.70 12.83
C ASP A 19 0.37 -13.18 12.75
N ALA A 20 -0.55 -12.59 13.52
CA ALA A 20 -0.71 -11.14 13.57
C ALA A 20 0.63 -10.51 13.97
N GLY A 21 1.24 -9.77 13.04
CA GLY A 21 2.56 -9.15 13.17
C GLY A 21 3.59 -9.60 12.12
N ALA A 22 3.35 -10.66 11.35
CA ALA A 22 4.22 -11.12 10.27
C ALA A 22 4.51 -10.05 9.21
N TYR A 23 3.51 -9.29 8.75
CA TYR A 23 3.70 -8.24 7.74
C TYR A 23 4.49 -7.07 8.30
N LEU A 24 4.11 -6.57 9.48
CA LEU A 24 4.82 -5.46 10.12
C LEU A 24 6.28 -5.81 10.45
N SER A 25 6.51 -7.03 10.94
CA SER A 25 7.87 -7.55 11.18
C SER A 25 8.67 -7.62 9.89
N THR A 26 8.06 -8.11 8.80
CA THR A 26 8.73 -8.23 7.51
C THR A 26 9.08 -6.88 6.89
N LEU A 27 8.18 -5.89 7.03
CA LEU A 27 8.40 -4.55 6.50
C LEU A 27 9.35 -3.72 7.36
N ASN A 28 9.50 -4.06 8.65
CA ASN A 28 10.31 -3.33 9.63
C ASN A 28 10.03 -1.81 9.61
N ILE A 29 8.75 -1.43 9.55
CA ILE A 29 8.36 -0.01 9.59
C ILE A 29 8.66 0.52 10.99
N ASN A 30 9.52 1.53 11.10
CA ASN A 30 9.85 2.18 12.35
C ASN A 30 8.72 3.13 12.79
N ALA A 31 7.61 2.53 13.24
CA ALA A 31 6.42 3.19 13.77
C ALA A 31 5.59 2.24 14.65
N ARG A 32 4.69 2.81 15.46
CA ARG A 32 3.89 2.06 16.46
C ARG A 32 2.75 1.21 15.86
N ALA A 33 2.23 1.61 14.70
CA ALA A 33 1.04 1.02 14.07
C ALA A 33 -0.20 1.03 15.00
N ASP A 34 -0.37 2.09 15.78
CA ASP A 34 -1.36 2.19 16.87
C ASP A 34 -2.57 3.07 16.53
N ARG A 35 -2.68 3.57 15.30
CA ARG A 35 -3.82 4.40 14.89
C ARG A 35 -5.04 3.55 14.58
N VAL A 36 -6.20 4.04 15.00
CA VAL A 36 -7.50 3.46 14.73
C VAL A 36 -8.23 4.32 13.71
N ALA A 37 -8.93 3.68 12.78
CA ALA A 37 -9.69 4.34 11.72
C ALA A 37 -10.96 3.55 11.38
N PRO A 38 -12.03 4.22 10.88
CA PRO A 38 -13.18 3.52 10.34
C PRO A 38 -12.82 2.84 9.02
N VAL A 39 -13.46 1.69 8.77
CA VAL A 39 -13.39 0.97 7.50
C VAL A 39 -14.66 1.27 6.70
N LYS A 40 -14.52 1.90 5.53
CA LYS A 40 -15.64 2.28 4.66
C LYS A 40 -15.67 1.44 3.40
N ASN A 41 -16.87 1.05 2.96
CA ASN A 41 -17.07 0.47 1.63
C ASN A 41 -17.20 1.60 0.59
N LEU A 42 -16.32 1.61 -0.40
CA LEU A 42 -16.27 2.60 -1.49
C LEU A 42 -16.78 2.06 -2.83
N GLY A 43 -17.35 0.85 -2.83
CA GLY A 43 -17.99 0.22 -3.97
C GLY A 43 -17.05 -0.57 -4.88
N SER A 44 -17.65 -1.33 -5.78
CA SER A 44 -16.98 -2.33 -6.61
C SER A 44 -15.90 -1.77 -7.53
N THR A 45 -16.03 -0.52 -7.99
CA THR A 45 -15.01 0.17 -8.79
C THR A 45 -13.72 0.37 -8.00
N TYR A 46 -13.81 0.74 -6.72
CA TYR A 46 -12.66 0.89 -5.84
C TYR A 46 -11.91 -0.44 -5.69
N GLY A 47 -12.63 -1.51 -5.39
CA GLY A 47 -12.04 -2.84 -5.27
C GLY A 47 -11.45 -3.35 -6.58
N ALA A 48 -12.10 -3.09 -7.72
CA ALA A 48 -11.59 -3.47 -9.03
C ALA A 48 -10.26 -2.74 -9.35
N ASN A 49 -10.17 -1.47 -9.04
CA ASN A 49 -8.95 -0.68 -9.22
C ASN A 49 -7.82 -1.18 -8.30
N LYS A 50 -8.14 -1.40 -7.01
CA LYS A 50 -7.20 -1.96 -6.03
C LYS A 50 -6.66 -3.33 -6.46
N ARG A 51 -7.52 -4.24 -6.96
CA ARG A 51 -7.11 -5.54 -7.54
C ARG A 51 -6.11 -5.40 -8.68
N ARG A 52 -6.34 -4.49 -9.63
CA ARG A 52 -5.43 -4.26 -10.77
C ARG A 52 -4.03 -3.86 -10.31
N HIS A 53 -3.94 -2.98 -9.31
CA HIS A 53 -2.65 -2.60 -8.73
C HIS A 53 -1.98 -3.77 -8.02
N VAL A 54 -2.72 -4.53 -7.22
CA VAL A 54 -2.19 -5.74 -6.55
C VAL A 54 -1.65 -6.75 -7.56
N ASP A 55 -2.37 -6.99 -8.65
CA ASP A 55 -1.94 -7.92 -9.70
C ASP A 55 -0.66 -7.44 -10.40
N ALA A 56 -0.56 -6.13 -10.69
CA ALA A 56 0.65 -5.53 -11.25
C ALA A 56 1.86 -5.65 -10.31
N LEU A 57 1.65 -5.40 -9.00
CA LEU A 57 2.68 -5.53 -7.97
C LEU A 57 3.14 -6.99 -7.81
N LYS A 58 2.21 -7.95 -7.83
CA LYS A 58 2.53 -9.38 -7.86
C LYS A 58 3.34 -9.76 -9.09
N LYS A 59 2.95 -9.27 -10.28
CA LYS A 59 3.68 -9.48 -11.53
C LYS A 59 5.10 -8.90 -11.47
N ALA A 60 5.31 -7.77 -10.79
CA ALA A 60 6.63 -7.22 -10.52
C ALA A 60 7.46 -8.08 -9.53
N GLY A 61 6.84 -9.04 -8.84
CA GLY A 61 7.49 -9.96 -7.90
C GLY A 61 7.51 -9.43 -6.46
N LEU A 62 6.57 -8.57 -6.08
CA LEU A 62 6.35 -8.20 -4.68
C LEU A 62 5.49 -9.25 -3.98
N TYR A 63 5.83 -9.58 -2.74
CA TYR A 63 5.11 -10.55 -1.91
C TYR A 63 4.20 -9.87 -0.89
N ASP A 64 3.38 -10.66 -0.18
CA ASP A 64 2.20 -10.21 0.56
C ASP A 64 2.40 -8.99 1.48
N ALA A 65 3.47 -8.96 2.28
CA ALA A 65 3.74 -7.80 3.14
C ALA A 65 3.95 -6.51 2.34
N TYR A 66 4.66 -6.58 1.20
CA TYR A 66 4.83 -5.42 0.33
C TYR A 66 3.57 -5.08 -0.48
N LEU A 67 2.73 -6.07 -0.79
CA LEU A 67 1.40 -5.80 -1.35
C LEU A 67 0.55 -5.00 -0.34
N ALA A 68 0.55 -5.42 0.93
CA ALA A 68 -0.13 -4.71 2.00
C ALA A 68 0.41 -3.28 2.17
N LEU A 69 1.73 -3.08 2.07
CA LEU A 69 2.35 -1.76 2.11
C LEU A 69 1.83 -0.84 0.99
N PHE A 70 1.84 -1.29 -0.26
CA PHE A 70 1.37 -0.45 -1.38
C PHE A 70 -0.14 -0.25 -1.37
N VAL A 71 -0.92 -1.22 -0.93
CA VAL A 71 -2.36 -1.03 -0.71
C VAL A 71 -2.58 -0.01 0.40
N ALA A 72 -1.83 -0.06 1.50
CA ALA A 72 -1.91 0.95 2.56
C ALA A 72 -1.57 2.36 2.04
N ILE A 73 -0.54 2.48 1.20
CA ILE A 73 -0.19 3.76 0.54
C ILE A 73 -1.33 4.22 -0.37
N GLY A 74 -1.85 3.37 -1.26
CA GLY A 74 -2.95 3.76 -2.15
C GLY A 74 -4.22 4.17 -1.39
N MET A 75 -4.51 3.50 -0.26
CA MET A 75 -5.58 3.89 0.66
C MET A 75 -5.32 5.26 1.29
N GLN A 76 -4.08 5.58 1.65
CA GLN A 76 -3.72 6.88 2.23
C GLN A 76 -3.76 8.01 1.19
N GLU A 77 -3.27 7.72 -0.01
CA GLU A 77 -2.96 8.73 -1.04
C GLU A 77 -4.13 9.06 -1.96
N THR A 78 -5.06 8.12 -2.18
CA THR A 78 -6.16 8.31 -3.15
C THR A 78 -7.50 7.83 -2.63
N SER A 79 -8.57 8.34 -3.23
CA SER A 79 -9.94 7.96 -2.90
C SER A 79 -10.48 6.84 -3.80
N THR A 80 -9.86 6.62 -4.96
CA THR A 80 -10.40 5.72 -6.00
C THR A 80 -9.46 4.60 -6.45
N PHE A 81 -8.17 4.63 -6.08
CA PHE A 81 -7.12 3.79 -6.69
C PHE A 81 -6.99 3.96 -8.23
N ASN A 82 -7.66 4.95 -8.84
CA ASN A 82 -7.46 5.25 -10.24
C ASN A 82 -6.07 5.90 -10.42
N PRO A 83 -5.21 5.44 -11.35
CA PRO A 83 -3.92 6.08 -11.62
C PRO A 83 -3.99 7.59 -11.92
N ALA A 84 -5.15 8.08 -12.36
CA ALA A 84 -5.41 9.50 -12.61
C ALA A 84 -5.80 10.31 -11.37
N ASP A 85 -6.06 9.68 -10.21
CA ASP A 85 -6.48 10.31 -8.94
C ASP A 85 -5.27 10.74 -8.07
N TYR A 86 -4.11 10.95 -8.70
CA TYR A 86 -2.90 11.43 -8.03
C TYR A 86 -2.98 12.93 -7.76
N ASP A 87 -2.17 13.43 -6.83
CA ASP A 87 -2.04 14.85 -6.54
C ASP A 87 -1.30 15.58 -7.68
N TYR A 88 -2.08 16.08 -8.65
CA TYR A 88 -1.60 16.82 -9.80
C TYR A 88 -1.25 18.29 -9.49
N THR A 89 -1.39 18.74 -8.24
CA THR A 89 -1.10 20.14 -7.87
C THR A 89 0.40 20.41 -7.74
N LYS A 90 1.22 19.36 -7.61
CA LYS A 90 2.67 19.47 -7.49
C LYS A 90 3.37 19.49 -8.84
N THR A 91 4.44 20.27 -8.94
CA THR A 91 5.24 20.46 -10.16
C THR A 91 6.74 20.28 -9.91
N GLY A 92 7.53 20.26 -10.98
CA GLY A 92 8.98 20.08 -10.90
C GLY A 92 9.37 18.73 -10.29
N ASP A 93 10.35 18.74 -9.40
CA ASP A 93 10.84 17.53 -8.71
C ASP A 93 9.81 16.92 -7.74
N SER A 94 8.84 17.72 -7.31
CA SER A 94 7.74 17.28 -6.44
C SER A 94 6.55 16.70 -7.20
N THR A 95 6.58 16.68 -8.54
CA THR A 95 5.49 16.12 -9.37
C THR A 95 5.20 14.69 -8.96
N ASN A 96 3.93 14.38 -8.68
CA ASN A 96 3.49 13.04 -8.29
C ASN A 96 2.96 12.25 -9.49
N TYR A 97 3.03 10.92 -9.38
CA TYR A 97 2.52 9.98 -10.38
C TYR A 97 1.81 8.80 -9.73
N SER A 98 0.84 8.25 -10.45
CA SER A 98 0.07 7.04 -10.12
C SER A 98 -0.79 7.14 -8.85
N ALA A 99 -1.57 6.10 -8.59
CA ALA A 99 -2.39 5.98 -7.39
C ALA A 99 -1.60 5.90 -6.06
N PHE A 100 -0.27 5.88 -6.11
CA PHE A 100 0.60 5.87 -4.94
C PHE A 100 1.28 7.23 -4.68
N ASN A 101 1.00 8.27 -5.47
CA ASN A 101 1.64 9.59 -5.37
C ASN A 101 3.18 9.54 -5.35
N LEU A 102 3.78 8.70 -6.19
CA LEU A 102 5.23 8.56 -6.28
C LEU A 102 5.82 9.85 -6.86
N ASN A 103 6.73 10.50 -6.11
CA ASN A 103 7.31 11.76 -6.57
C ASN A 103 8.40 11.55 -7.64
N ARG A 104 8.56 12.54 -8.52
CA ARG A 104 9.53 12.55 -9.64
C ARG A 104 10.97 12.41 -9.16
N ASP A 105 11.36 13.18 -8.15
CA ASP A 105 12.74 13.23 -7.62
C ASP A 105 13.26 11.85 -7.21
N MET A 106 12.46 11.12 -6.42
CA MET A 106 12.75 9.77 -5.94
C MET A 106 12.98 8.80 -7.09
N MET A 107 12.15 8.89 -8.14
CA MET A 107 12.25 8.04 -9.33
C MET A 107 13.49 8.38 -10.16
N VAL A 108 13.70 9.68 -10.47
CA VAL A 108 14.79 10.14 -11.34
C VAL A 108 16.15 9.82 -10.74
N ARG A 109 16.32 9.92 -9.41
CA ARG A 109 17.56 9.53 -8.73
C ARG A 109 17.93 8.05 -8.84
N LEU A 110 16.96 7.19 -9.12
CA LEU A 110 17.19 5.78 -9.43
C LEU A 110 17.22 5.49 -10.94
N GLY A 111 17.29 6.54 -11.78
CA GLY A 111 17.28 6.41 -13.23
C GLY A 111 15.92 6.06 -13.83
N ILE A 112 14.85 6.06 -13.02
CA ILE A 112 13.49 5.81 -13.51
C ILE A 112 12.96 7.12 -14.09
N GLN A 113 12.63 7.10 -15.39
CA GLN A 113 12.03 8.25 -16.07
C GLN A 113 10.51 8.15 -15.99
N PRO A 114 9.84 8.94 -15.12
CA PRO A 114 8.39 8.92 -15.08
C PRO A 114 7.82 9.49 -16.39
N THR A 115 6.73 8.88 -16.85
CA THR A 115 6.03 9.30 -18.07
C THR A 115 4.54 9.45 -17.77
N ASN A 116 3.80 10.14 -18.63
CA ASN A 116 2.35 10.30 -18.47
C ASN A 116 1.59 8.95 -18.46
N ALA A 117 2.18 7.87 -18.99
CA ALA A 117 1.60 6.53 -18.92
C ALA A 117 1.48 6.03 -17.46
N PHE A 118 2.28 6.54 -16.52
CA PHE A 118 2.18 6.16 -15.10
C PHE A 118 0.85 6.58 -14.47
N ASN A 119 0.16 7.54 -15.10
CA ASN A 119 -1.13 8.06 -14.67
C ASN A 119 -2.30 7.41 -15.44
N THR A 120 -2.04 6.31 -16.16
CA THR A 120 -3.05 5.54 -16.89
C THR A 120 -3.00 4.06 -16.51
N TRP A 121 -4.05 3.33 -16.87
CA TRP A 121 -4.07 1.87 -16.68
C TRP A 121 -3.03 1.13 -17.52
N SER A 122 -2.60 1.68 -18.65
CA SER A 122 -1.58 1.04 -19.50
C SER A 122 -0.17 1.09 -18.88
N GLY A 123 0.09 2.00 -17.94
CA GLY A 123 1.38 2.09 -17.25
C GLY A 123 1.42 1.47 -15.86
N VAL A 124 0.35 0.78 -15.40
CA VAL A 124 0.30 0.21 -14.04
C VAL A 124 1.43 -0.79 -13.77
N ASP A 125 1.79 -1.60 -14.76
CA ASP A 125 2.92 -2.54 -14.65
C ASP A 125 4.26 -1.82 -14.50
N SER A 126 4.45 -0.69 -15.21
CA SER A 126 5.65 0.14 -15.10
C SER A 126 5.75 0.82 -13.73
N VAL A 127 4.61 1.27 -13.20
CA VAL A 127 4.51 1.82 -11.84
C VAL A 127 4.88 0.75 -10.81
N ALA A 128 4.37 -0.47 -10.95
CA ALA A 128 4.68 -1.59 -10.06
C ALA A 128 6.17 -1.97 -10.09
N ALA A 129 6.79 -1.98 -11.27
CA ALA A 129 8.23 -2.19 -11.41
C ALA A 129 9.05 -1.06 -10.75
N ALA A 130 8.65 0.19 -10.95
CA ALA A 130 9.27 1.35 -10.29
C ALA A 130 9.14 1.26 -8.76
N ALA A 131 7.96 0.92 -8.26
CA ALA A 131 7.67 0.68 -6.86
C ALA A 131 8.63 -0.34 -6.22
N LYS A 132 8.80 -1.51 -6.87
CA LYS A 132 9.77 -2.53 -6.43
C LYS A 132 11.19 -1.98 -6.38
N THR A 133 11.63 -1.30 -7.45
CA THR A 133 12.98 -0.71 -7.52
C THR A 133 13.20 0.30 -6.40
N MET A 134 12.24 1.19 -6.13
CA MET A 134 12.36 2.20 -5.08
C MET A 134 12.43 1.58 -3.69
N ILE A 135 11.56 0.63 -3.36
CA ILE A 135 11.63 -0.06 -2.06
C ILE A 135 12.93 -0.84 -1.89
N THR A 136 13.41 -1.50 -2.96
CA THR A 136 14.66 -2.27 -2.91
C THR A 136 15.86 -1.37 -2.63
N ASN A 137 15.91 -0.17 -3.20
CA ASN A 137 17.05 0.74 -3.07
C ASN A 137 16.99 1.61 -1.80
N TYR A 138 15.80 2.10 -1.42
CA TYR A 138 15.68 2.99 -0.26
C TYR A 138 15.33 2.26 1.05
N GLY A 139 14.92 0.99 0.97
CA GLY A 139 14.29 0.29 2.08
C GLY A 139 12.91 0.89 2.42
N VAL A 140 12.11 0.19 3.22
CA VAL A 140 10.72 0.62 3.52
C VAL A 140 10.67 1.98 4.22
N ASN A 141 11.49 2.19 5.24
CA ASN A 141 11.49 3.46 5.98
C ASN A 141 11.99 4.62 5.12
N GLY A 142 13.09 4.44 4.40
CA GLY A 142 13.62 5.46 3.49
C GLY A 142 12.61 5.81 2.41
N PHE A 143 11.99 4.80 1.80
CA PHE A 143 10.93 4.98 0.80
C PHE A 143 9.74 5.78 1.35
N LEU A 144 9.18 5.40 2.51
CA LEU A 144 8.03 6.11 3.10
C LEU A 144 8.35 7.55 3.49
N ASN A 145 9.57 7.81 3.96
CA ASN A 145 10.04 9.16 4.26
C ASN A 145 10.11 10.02 3.00
N TYR A 146 10.69 9.44 1.94
CA TYR A 146 10.82 10.11 0.66
C TYR A 146 9.45 10.39 0.04
N LEU A 147 8.55 9.40 0.09
CA LEU A 147 7.19 9.54 -0.41
C LEU A 147 6.45 10.70 0.28
N ARG A 148 6.60 10.82 1.60
CA ARG A 148 5.95 11.87 2.38
C ARG A 148 6.51 13.27 2.14
N GLY A 149 7.83 13.41 2.23
CA GLY A 149 8.48 14.72 2.35
C GLY A 149 9.65 14.97 1.41
N GLY A 150 9.76 14.19 0.33
CA GLY A 150 10.83 14.33 -0.64
C GLY A 150 12.21 14.00 -0.06
N TYR A 151 13.25 14.50 -0.73
CA TYR A 151 14.64 14.25 -0.36
C TYR A 151 14.96 14.68 1.08
N THR A 152 14.38 15.80 1.53
CA THR A 152 14.57 16.32 2.89
C THR A 152 14.14 15.30 3.94
N ALA A 153 12.91 14.80 3.86
CA ALA A 153 12.42 13.81 4.81
C ALA A 153 13.14 12.46 4.66
N TRP A 154 13.58 12.09 3.45
CA TRP A 154 14.42 10.92 3.26
C TRP A 154 15.73 11.01 4.05
N GLN A 155 16.38 12.17 4.07
CA GLN A 155 17.63 12.39 4.81
C GLN A 155 17.45 12.41 6.33
N ASP A 156 16.39 13.06 6.83
CA ASP A 156 16.23 13.35 8.26
C ASP A 156 15.22 12.45 9.00
N GLY A 157 14.33 11.78 8.26
CA GLY A 157 13.29 10.89 8.77
C GLY A 157 12.14 11.52 9.56
N HIS A 158 12.05 12.85 9.65
CA HIS A 158 11.05 13.53 10.49
C HIS A 158 10.39 14.75 9.84
N SER A 159 11.00 15.39 8.83
CA SER A 159 10.38 16.50 8.11
C SER A 159 9.03 16.12 7.51
N TYR A 160 8.12 17.09 7.44
CA TYR A 160 6.77 16.94 6.87
C TYR A 160 5.90 15.86 7.55
N ASP A 161 6.09 15.62 8.85
CA ASP A 161 5.43 14.55 9.61
C ASP A 161 5.67 13.15 9.01
N ALA A 162 6.90 12.88 8.55
CA ALA A 162 7.27 11.54 8.06
C ALA A 162 7.01 10.44 9.09
N ALA A 163 7.22 10.71 10.38
CA ALA A 163 6.93 9.77 11.45
C ALA A 163 5.42 9.47 11.60
N GLY A 164 4.57 10.51 11.56
CA GLY A 164 3.12 10.33 11.59
C GLY A 164 2.59 9.61 10.35
N TYR A 165 3.16 9.88 9.18
CA TYR A 165 2.86 9.17 7.95
C TYR A 165 3.23 7.68 8.04
N ARG A 166 4.45 7.34 8.50
CA ARG A 166 4.83 5.93 8.73
C ARG A 166 3.88 5.23 9.69
N ASN A 167 3.44 5.91 10.76
CA ASN A 167 2.48 5.33 11.71
C ASN A 167 1.11 5.09 11.07
N ALA A 168 0.62 6.01 10.24
CA ALA A 168 -0.61 5.82 9.47
C ALA A 168 -0.52 4.60 8.55
N ILE A 169 0.53 4.50 7.74
CA ILE A 169 0.75 3.37 6.84
C ILE A 169 0.87 2.05 7.61
N ALA A 170 1.69 2.01 8.66
CA ALA A 170 1.86 0.81 9.48
C ALA A 170 0.54 0.38 10.15
N SER A 171 -0.28 1.35 10.57
CA SER A 171 -1.61 1.06 11.12
C SER A 171 -2.53 0.44 10.07
N ILE A 172 -2.58 0.98 8.84
CA ILE A 172 -3.36 0.38 7.74
C ILE A 172 -2.84 -1.03 7.40
N VAL A 173 -1.52 -1.24 7.37
CA VAL A 173 -0.94 -2.58 7.16
C VAL A 173 -1.42 -3.56 8.23
N ARG A 174 -1.51 -3.14 9.50
CA ARG A 174 -2.08 -3.96 10.58
C ARG A 174 -3.54 -4.33 10.34
N TYR A 175 -4.36 -3.40 9.82
CA TYR A 175 -5.73 -3.72 9.42
C TYR A 175 -5.77 -4.79 8.33
N ILE A 176 -4.94 -4.64 7.29
CA ILE A 176 -4.84 -5.60 6.18
C ILE A 176 -4.36 -6.97 6.67
N GLU A 177 -3.38 -6.99 7.57
CA GLU A 177 -2.86 -8.22 8.17
C GLU A 177 -3.94 -8.98 8.96
N ASN A 178 -4.78 -8.26 9.71
CA ASN A 178 -5.88 -8.84 10.46
C ASN A 178 -7.08 -9.23 9.58
N ASP A 179 -7.23 -8.62 8.40
CA ASP A 179 -8.28 -8.91 7.43
C ASP A 179 -7.73 -8.81 6.00
N LEU A 180 -7.17 -9.92 5.50
CA LEU A 180 -6.52 -9.98 4.19
C LEU A 180 -7.44 -9.61 3.03
N SER A 181 -8.76 -9.70 3.19
CA SER A 181 -9.68 -9.31 2.13
C SER A 181 -9.58 -7.82 1.79
N LEU A 182 -9.10 -6.99 2.74
CA LEU A 182 -8.80 -5.57 2.52
C LEU A 182 -7.74 -5.33 1.44
N LEU A 183 -6.90 -6.32 1.10
CA LEU A 183 -5.96 -6.20 -0.02
C LEU A 183 -6.66 -5.91 -1.35
N THR A 184 -7.89 -6.43 -1.54
CA THR A 184 -8.51 -6.49 -2.86
C THR A 184 -10.00 -6.19 -2.90
N ASP A 185 -10.67 -6.09 -1.76
CA ASP A 185 -12.12 -5.85 -1.70
C ASP A 185 -12.50 -4.37 -1.93
N ASP A 186 -13.75 -4.02 -1.65
CA ASP A 186 -14.28 -2.68 -1.91
C ASP A 186 -14.08 -1.71 -0.73
N ARG A 187 -13.38 -2.14 0.33
CA ARG A 187 -13.23 -1.37 1.58
C ARG A 187 -11.92 -0.58 1.62
N ARG A 188 -11.96 0.56 2.32
CA ARG A 188 -10.83 1.46 2.62
C ARG A 188 -10.73 1.70 4.13
N VAL A 189 -9.52 1.69 4.66
CA VAL A 189 -9.21 2.16 6.00
C VAL A 189 -8.98 3.68 5.94
N GLU A 190 -9.85 4.48 6.55
CA GLU A 190 -9.84 5.95 6.45
C GLU A 190 -8.88 6.58 7.47
N MET A 191 -7.59 6.54 7.17
CA MET A 191 -6.55 7.02 8.06
C MET A 191 -6.22 8.51 7.82
N TYR A 192 -6.18 9.30 8.88
CA TYR A 192 -5.82 10.71 8.79
C TYR A 192 -4.33 10.94 9.08
N THR A 193 -3.70 11.81 8.30
CA THR A 193 -2.35 12.34 8.54
C THR A 193 -2.38 13.86 8.55
N ILE A 194 -1.66 14.48 9.49
CA ILE A 194 -1.57 15.93 9.56
C ILE A 194 -0.74 16.41 8.37
N HIS A 195 -1.35 17.17 7.46
CA HIS A 195 -0.58 17.95 6.48
C HIS A 195 -0.11 19.23 7.15
N GLN A 196 1.17 19.30 7.49
CA GLN A 196 1.78 20.57 7.84
C GLN A 196 1.81 21.42 6.56
N ARG A 197 1.13 22.57 6.62
CA ARG A 197 1.12 23.57 5.55
C ARG A 197 2.44 24.32 5.53
#